data_AF-A0A961UG33-F1
#
_entry.id   AF-A0A961UG33-F1
#
_cell.length_a   1.000
_cell.length_b   1.000
_cell.length_c   1.000
_cell.angle_alpha   90.00
_cell.angle_beta   90.00
_cell.angle_gamma   90.00
#
_symmetry.space_group_name_H-M   'P 1'
#
loop_
_entity.id
_entity.type
_entity.pdbx_description
1 polymer ?
#
loop_
_entity_poly.entity_id
_entity_poly.type
_entity_poly.pdbx_seq_one_letter_code
_entity_poly.pdbx_strand_id
1 'polypeptide(L)'
;RGDLHARRQAISQIRDISMVSKLFETLGPRYKDRQGGYTRVLKAGFRYGDSAPVAVIELVDRDESAKGQDSGPVMVEEAAEA
;
A
#
# COMPACT_ATOMS: atom_id res chain seq x y z
N ARG A 1 -18.31 -2.05 -8.22
CA ARG A 1 -18.16 -1.56 -9.61
C ARG A 1 -16.87 -2.14 -10.19
N GLY A 2 -16.90 -2.76 -11.37
CA GLY A 2 -15.76 -3.52 -11.91
C GLY A 2 -15.79 -3.75 -13.42
N ASP A 3 -16.61 -2.97 -14.13
CA ASP A 3 -16.80 -3.06 -15.57
C ASP A 3 -15.58 -2.55 -16.37
N LEU A 4 -15.60 -2.80 -17.69
CA LEU A 4 -14.52 -2.41 -18.61
C LEU A 4 -14.26 -0.89 -18.59
N HIS A 5 -15.32 -0.08 -18.44
CA HIS A 5 -15.19 1.37 -18.42
C HIS A 5 -14.46 1.83 -17.15
N ALA A 6 -14.81 1.29 -15.99
CA ALA A 6 -14.14 1.54 -14.72
C ALA A 6 -12.66 1.09 -14.76
N ARG A 7 -12.36 -0.05 -15.38
CA ARG A 7 -10.98 -0.50 -15.59
C ARG A 7 -10.18 0.46 -16.47
N ARG A 8 -10.76 0.96 -17.57
CA ARG A 8 -10.12 1.96 -18.45
C ARG A 8 -9.85 3.28 -17.71
N GLN A 9 -10.81 3.73 -16.88
CA GLN A 9 -10.61 4.90 -16.03
C GLN A 9 -9.46 4.68 -15.04
N ALA A 10 -9.42 3.54 -14.35
CA ALA A 10 -8.33 3.22 -13.42
C ALA A 10 -6.96 3.17 -14.12
N ILE A 11 -6.87 2.57 -15.31
CA ILE A 11 -5.62 2.55 -16.11
C ILE A 11 -5.16 3.97 -16.44
N SER A 12 -6.08 4.87 -16.82
CA SER A 12 -5.70 6.25 -17.14
C SER A 12 -5.10 7.02 -15.95
N GLN A 13 -5.51 6.69 -14.73
CA GLN A 13 -5.03 7.32 -13.49
C GLN A 13 -3.76 6.67 -12.96
N ILE A 14 -3.75 5.35 -12.83
CA ILE A 14 -2.65 4.59 -12.22
C ILE A 14 -1.49 4.40 -13.21
N ARG A 15 -1.79 4.34 -14.51
CA ARG A 15 -0.83 4.14 -15.62
C ARG A 15 -0.02 2.84 -15.54
N ASP A 16 -0.44 1.91 -14.68
CA ASP A 16 0.14 0.58 -14.54
C ASP A 16 -0.97 -0.47 -14.60
N ILE A 17 -0.90 -1.33 -15.61
CA ILE A 17 -1.91 -2.37 -15.87
C ILE A 17 -1.87 -3.45 -14.77
N SER A 18 -0.68 -3.81 -14.29
CA SER A 18 -0.51 -4.84 -13.26
C SER A 18 -1.15 -4.42 -11.94
N MET A 19 -0.98 -3.14 -11.56
CA MET A 19 -1.58 -2.57 -10.36
C MET A 19 -3.10 -2.45 -10.50
N VAL A 20 -3.60 -2.12 -11.69
CA VAL A 20 -5.05 -2.11 -11.94
C VAL A 20 -5.64 -3.52 -11.84
N SER A 21 -4.97 -4.54 -12.36
CA SER A 21 -5.44 -5.92 -12.18
C SER A 21 -5.52 -6.28 -10.69
N LYS A 22 -4.48 -5.99 -9.90
CA LYS A 22 -4.49 -6.18 -8.43
C LYS A 22 -5.62 -5.41 -7.74
N LEU A 23 -5.90 -4.18 -8.17
CA LEU A 23 -6.99 -3.36 -7.63
C LEU A 23 -8.35 -4.04 -7.80
N PHE A 24 -8.66 -4.57 -8.99
CA PHE A 24 -9.98 -5.15 -9.25
C PHE A 24 -10.09 -6.63 -8.84
N GLU A 25 -9.00 -7.39 -8.88
CA GLU A 25 -9.03 -8.84 -8.62
C GLU A 25 -8.75 -9.18 -7.16
N THR A 26 -7.93 -8.38 -6.46
CA THR A 26 -7.57 -8.65 -5.07
C THR A 26 -8.23 -7.67 -4.11
N LEU A 27 -8.07 -6.36 -4.33
CA LEU A 27 -8.55 -5.35 -3.39
C LEU A 27 -10.07 -5.13 -3.48
N GLY A 28 -10.63 -5.18 -4.68
CA GLY A 28 -12.08 -5.05 -4.91
C GLY A 28 -12.90 -6.07 -4.12
N PRO A 29 -12.62 -7.39 -4.23
CA PRO A 29 -13.28 -8.41 -3.42
C PRO A 29 -13.01 -8.23 -1.92
N ARG A 30 -11.77 -7.91 -1.52
CA ARG A 30 -11.40 -7.69 -0.10
C ARG A 30 -12.26 -6.64 0.58
N TYR A 31 -12.58 -5.54 -0.12
CA TYR A 31 -13.33 -4.42 0.45
C TYR A 31 -14.79 -4.33 -0.01
N LYS A 32 -15.35 -5.41 -0.55
CA LYS A 32 -16.72 -5.41 -1.10
C LYS A 32 -17.76 -4.92 -0.10
N ASP A 33 -17.63 -5.30 1.16
CA ASP A 33 -18.60 -4.99 2.22
C ASP A 33 -18.24 -3.71 3.00
N ARG A 34 -17.11 -3.07 2.69
CA ARG A 34 -16.62 -1.87 3.38
C ARG A 34 -17.07 -0.60 2.66
N GLN A 35 -17.83 0.25 3.37
CA GLN A 35 -18.33 1.53 2.86
C GLN A 35 -17.37 2.69 3.21
N GLY A 36 -16.24 2.77 2.51
CA GLY A 36 -15.23 3.82 2.72
C GLY A 36 -14.19 3.49 3.80
N GLY A 37 -13.18 4.36 3.94
CA GLY A 37 -12.08 4.15 4.90
C GLY A 37 -11.18 2.97 4.56
N TYR A 38 -10.68 2.91 3.32
CA TYR A 38 -9.84 1.81 2.83
C TYR A 38 -8.36 1.92 3.25
N THR A 39 -7.96 3.09 3.74
CA THR A 39 -6.59 3.38 4.19
C THR A 39 -6.57 3.85 5.64
N ARG A 40 -5.44 3.61 6.31
CA ARG A 40 -5.11 4.15 7.63
C ARG A 40 -3.79 4.91 7.55
N VAL A 41 -3.72 6.06 8.21
CA VAL A 41 -2.52 6.89 8.31
C VAL A 41 -2.07 6.91 9.76
N LEU A 42 -0.84 6.48 10.02
CA LEU A 42 -0.20 6.46 11.34
C LEU A 42 0.94 7.48 11.34
N LYS A 43 0.89 8.45 12.26
CA LYS A 43 1.98 9.45 12.39
C LYS A 43 3.25 8.74 12.87
N ALA A 44 4.38 9.05 12.23
CA ALA A 44 5.67 8.41 12.49
C ALA A 44 6.76 9.40 12.95
N GLY A 45 6.36 10.56 13.49
CA GLY A 45 7.28 11.58 13.98
C GLY A 45 7.85 12.44 12.86
N PHE A 46 9.14 12.77 12.96
CA PHE A 46 9.85 13.67 12.04
C PHE A 46 11.05 12.96 11.41
N ARG A 47 11.26 13.18 10.11
CA ARG A 47 12.39 12.65 9.37
C ARG A 47 13.68 13.32 9.82
N TYR A 48 14.71 12.50 9.99
CA TYR A 48 16.05 12.97 10.35
C TYR A 48 16.65 13.84 9.24
N GLY A 49 17.29 14.95 9.62
CA GLY A 49 17.99 15.87 8.72
C GLY A 49 17.17 17.10 8.28
N ASP A 50 15.88 16.94 7.99
CA ASP A 50 15.01 18.05 7.55
C ASP A 50 13.81 18.33 8.47
N SER A 51 13.65 17.54 9.54
CA SER A 51 12.51 17.61 10.45
C SER A 51 11.15 17.56 9.73
N ALA A 52 11.06 16.90 8.57
CA ALA A 52 9.81 16.78 7.84
C ALA A 52 8.86 15.82 8.59
N PRO A 53 7.58 16.18 8.83
CA PRO A 53 6.64 15.28 9.47
C PRO A 53 6.37 14.07 8.58
N VAL A 54 6.56 12.86 9.12
CA VAL A 54 6.36 11.60 8.40
C VAL A 54 5.18 10.81 8.93
N ALA A 55 4.62 9.97 8.06
CA ALA A 55 3.55 9.06 8.40
C ALA A 55 3.67 7.77 7.58
N VAL A 56 3.19 6.67 8.16
CA VAL A 56 3.01 5.39 7.47
C VAL A 56 1.57 5.31 7.01
N ILE A 57 1.37 5.09 5.71
CA ILE A 57 0.05 4.80 5.12
C ILE A 57 -0.08 3.30 4.86
N GLU A 58 -1.19 2.71 5.27
CA GLU A 58 -1.48 1.29 5.07
C GLU A 58 -2.90 1.07 4.57
N LEU A 59 -3.10 -0.05 3.88
CA LEU A 59 -4.43 -0.56 3.56
C LEU A 59 -5.03 -1.24 4.80
N VAL A 60 -6.32 -0.98 5.06
CA VAL A 60 -7.08 -1.57 6.18
C VAL A 60 -7.35 -3.06 5.88
N ASP A 61 -7.57 -3.91 6.88
CA ASP A 61 -7.85 -5.35 6.68
C ASP A 61 -6.80 -6.07 5.81
N ARG A 62 -5.55 -5.59 5.81
CA ARG A 62 -4.42 -6.26 5.14
C ARG A 62 -4.08 -7.54 5.89
N ASP A 63 -3.64 -8.55 5.14
CA ASP A 63 -3.07 -9.76 5.72
C ASP A 63 -1.78 -9.42 6.49
N GLU A 64 -1.77 -9.68 7.79
CA GLU A 64 -0.61 -9.41 8.64
C GLU A 64 0.55 -10.37 8.35
N SER A 65 0.25 -11.59 7.87
CA SER A 65 1.27 -12.58 7.52
C SER A 65 2.06 -12.18 6.26
N ALA A 66 1.49 -11.30 5.43
CA ALA A 66 2.14 -10.76 4.23
C ALA A 66 3.17 -9.66 4.54
N LYS A 67 3.31 -9.22 5.80
CA LYS A 67 4.38 -8.28 6.19
C LYS A 67 5.74 -8.92 5.92
N GLY A 68 6.64 -8.20 5.24
CA GLY A 68 8.01 -8.67 5.02
C GLY A 68 8.23 -9.49 3.75
N GLN A 69 7.17 -10.04 3.12
CA GLN A 69 7.32 -10.98 2.00
C GLN A 69 7.69 -10.32 0.67
N ASP A 70 7.37 -9.02 0.52
CA ASP A 70 7.59 -8.27 -0.74
C ASP A 70 8.08 -6.84 -0.45
N SER A 71 8.67 -6.62 0.73
CA SER A 71 9.08 -5.31 1.21
C SER A 71 10.52 -4.99 0.83
N GLY A 72 10.78 -4.83 -0.48
CA GLY A 72 12.02 -4.24 -1.00
C GLY A 72 13.31 -4.85 -0.47
N PRO A 73 14.46 -4.17 -0.61
CA PRO A 73 15.70 -4.64 -0.01
C PRO A 73 15.56 -4.64 1.51
N VAL A 74 15.78 -5.80 2.12
CA VAL A 74 15.90 -5.95 3.57
C VAL A 74 17.13 -5.16 3.99
N MET A 75 16.94 -4.11 4.79
CA MET A 75 18.05 -3.47 5.48
C MET A 75 18.55 -4.46 6.53
N VAL A 76 19.58 -5.22 6.19
CA VAL A 76 20.32 -6.02 7.15
C VAL A 76 21.05 -5.02 8.04
N GLU A 77 20.72 -4.95 9.33
CA GLU A 77 21.63 -4.35 10.30
C GLU A 77 22.88 -5.23 10.30
N GLU A 78 23.91 -4.77 9.59
CA GLU A 78 25.27 -5.27 9.79
C GLU A 78 25.62 -4.89 11.23
N ALA A 79 25.45 -5.86 12.13
CA ALA A 79 25.76 -5.70 13.54
C ALA A 79 27.16 -5.11 13.63
N ALA A 80 27.27 -3.99 14.34
CA ALA A 80 28.53 -3.33 14.66
C ALA A 80 29.56 -4.38 15.09
N GLU A 81 30.48 -4.71 14.20
CA GLU A 81 31.63 -5.53 14.53
C GLU A 81 32.54 -4.66 15.40
N ALA A 82 32.86 -5.20 16.57
CA ALA A 82 33.53 -4.56 17.70
C ALA A 82 35.00 -4.20 17.42
#